data_AF-A0A7S2CY39-F1
#
_entry.id   AF-A0A7S2CY39-F1
#
_cell.length_a   1.000
_cell.length_b   1.000
_cell.length_c   1.000
_cell.angle_alpha   90.00
_cell.angle_beta   90.00
_cell.angle_gamma   90.00
#
_symmetry.space_group_name_H-M   'P 1'
#
loop_
_entity.id
_entity.type
_entity.pdbx_description
1 polymer ?
#
loop_
_entity_poly.entity_id
_entity_poly.type
_entity_poly.pdbx_seq_one_letter_code
_entity_poly.pdbx_strand_id
1 'polypeptide(L)'
;KDKEPGGRLPCTINTFGFGYELDSELLSQLAIDGGGAYAFIPDAGFVGTVFVNSMSNLLVTMGKDATLVLQPTNGASFTRPGPLGGHLSKQEGGAMVVSLGSLQYGQSKDVVVKMNIPASALSGGFLQATLDYGTSAGAAPAVSTCGASKGDPASTMEVEKQRLRLQFVDAVRRCMQACKLTTVQKAQGKEIPLGEASDVIAALAAEIR
;
A
#
# COMPACT_ATOMS: atom_id res chain seq x y z
N LYS A 1 -12.42 -30.77 -13.43
CA LYS A 1 -12.61 -29.68 -12.44
C LYS A 1 -11.31 -28.93 -12.38
N ASP A 2 -11.22 -27.87 -13.18
CA ASP A 2 -10.09 -26.97 -13.19
C ASP A 2 -9.83 -26.48 -11.76
N LYS A 3 -8.62 -26.69 -11.26
CA LYS A 3 -8.17 -26.06 -10.02
C LYS A 3 -7.98 -24.60 -10.37
N GLU A 4 -8.93 -23.76 -9.96
CA GLU A 4 -8.71 -22.31 -9.90
C GLU A 4 -7.40 -22.07 -9.12
N PRO A 5 -6.52 -21.19 -9.62
CA PRO A 5 -5.24 -20.94 -8.99
C PRO A 5 -5.49 -20.36 -7.60
N GLY A 6 -5.16 -21.13 -6.56
CA GLY A 6 -5.09 -20.71 -5.15
C GLY A 6 -6.20 -19.76 -4.71
N GLY A 7 -7.38 -20.30 -4.37
CA GLY A 7 -8.48 -19.51 -3.84
C GLY A 7 -8.04 -18.63 -2.67
N ARG A 8 -8.52 -17.39 -2.63
CA ARG A 8 -8.27 -16.43 -1.55
C ARG A 8 -8.87 -16.97 -0.25
N LEU A 9 -8.13 -16.90 0.85
CA LEU A 9 -8.61 -17.38 2.15
C LEU A 9 -9.85 -16.57 2.58
N PRO A 10 -10.90 -17.21 3.13
CA PRO A 10 -12.12 -16.51 3.57
C PRO A 10 -11.92 -15.76 4.90
N CYS A 11 -10.69 -15.65 5.38
CA CYS A 11 -10.35 -15.04 6.66
C CYS A 11 -9.10 -14.14 6.54
N THR A 12 -9.00 -13.22 7.48
CA THR A 12 -7.83 -12.36 7.67
C THR A 12 -6.87 -13.02 8.65
N ILE A 13 -5.59 -13.13 8.31
CA ILE A 13 -4.55 -13.68 9.20
C ILE A 13 -3.68 -12.54 9.73
N ASN A 14 -3.73 -12.32 11.04
CA ASN A 14 -2.78 -11.47 11.76
C ASN A 14 -1.72 -12.34 12.44
N THR A 15 -0.46 -11.92 12.40
CA THR A 15 0.66 -12.66 13.01
C THR A 15 1.33 -11.83 14.10
N PHE A 16 1.74 -12.49 15.19
CA PHE A 16 2.35 -11.85 16.35
C PHE A 16 3.68 -12.55 16.67
N GLY A 17 4.79 -11.86 16.46
CA GLY A 17 6.13 -12.39 16.73
C GLY A 17 6.61 -11.99 18.11
N PHE A 18 6.88 -12.95 19.00
CA PHE A 18 7.33 -12.69 20.37
C PHE A 18 8.83 -13.01 20.56
N GLY A 19 9.60 -12.04 21.04
CA GLY A 19 11.04 -12.17 21.26
C GLY A 19 11.85 -12.07 19.97
N TYR A 20 13.14 -12.44 20.01
CA TYR A 20 14.07 -12.20 18.89
C TYR A 20 14.43 -13.47 18.08
N GLU A 21 14.07 -14.65 18.58
CA GLU A 21 14.36 -15.94 17.94
C GLU A 21 13.19 -16.42 17.09
N LEU A 22 12.82 -15.64 16.08
CA LEU A 22 11.71 -15.97 15.18
C LEU A 22 11.94 -15.46 13.76
N ASP A 23 11.34 -16.14 12.79
CA ASP A 23 11.36 -15.71 11.40
C ASP A 23 10.31 -14.61 11.17
N SER A 24 10.71 -13.36 11.45
CA SER A 24 9.84 -12.18 11.27
C SER A 24 9.44 -11.96 9.82
N GLU A 25 10.29 -12.37 8.87
CA GLU A 25 10.01 -12.21 7.44
C GLU A 25 8.92 -13.19 7.01
N LEU A 26 8.99 -14.44 7.45
CA LEU A 26 7.94 -15.44 7.23
C LEU A 26 6.60 -15.02 7.84
N LEU A 27 6.58 -14.57 9.09
CA LEU A 27 5.34 -14.12 9.75
C LEU A 27 4.73 -12.90 9.06
N SER A 28 5.57 -11.96 8.63
CA SER A 28 5.15 -10.80 7.84
C SER A 28 4.54 -11.20 6.50
N GLN A 29 5.20 -12.12 5.78
CA GLN A 29 4.68 -12.65 4.50
C GLN A 29 3.34 -13.38 4.69
N LEU A 30 3.22 -14.21 5.73
CA LEU A 30 1.97 -14.91 6.03
C LEU A 30 0.82 -13.94 6.32
N ALA A 31 1.09 -12.86 7.06
CA ALA A 31 0.08 -11.82 7.31
C ALA A 31 -0.29 -11.07 6.02
N ILE A 32 0.69 -10.74 5.18
CA ILE A 32 0.46 -10.08 3.88
C ILE A 32 -0.42 -10.96 2.99
N ASP A 33 -0.10 -12.25 2.85
CA ASP A 33 -0.85 -13.20 2.05
C ASP A 33 -2.26 -13.45 2.61
N GLY A 34 -2.40 -13.43 3.93
CA GLY A 34 -3.68 -13.48 4.63
C GLY A 34 -4.41 -12.14 4.76
N GLY A 35 -3.93 -11.06 4.12
CA GLY A 35 -4.57 -9.74 4.12
C GLY A 35 -4.67 -9.06 5.50
N GLY A 36 -3.86 -9.49 6.47
CA GLY A 36 -3.81 -8.95 7.82
C GLY A 36 -2.53 -8.17 8.11
N ALA A 37 -2.18 -8.09 9.39
CA ALA A 37 -1.03 -7.34 9.90
C ALA A 37 -0.09 -8.21 10.73
N TYR A 38 1.19 -7.89 10.67
CA TYR A 38 2.22 -8.42 11.55
C TYR A 38 2.55 -7.43 12.65
N ALA A 39 2.63 -7.90 13.89
CA ALA A 39 3.10 -7.11 15.03
C ALA A 39 4.25 -7.83 15.75
N PHE A 40 5.36 -7.11 15.94
CA PHE A 40 6.49 -7.57 16.72
C PHE A 40 6.31 -7.19 18.19
N ILE A 41 6.56 -8.15 19.09
CA ILE A 41 6.45 -8.00 20.54
C ILE A 41 7.84 -8.29 21.13
N PRO A 42 8.61 -7.26 21.52
CA PRO A 42 9.98 -7.44 22.00
C PRO A 42 10.05 -8.15 23.36
N ASP A 43 9.06 -7.92 24.23
CA ASP A 43 8.99 -8.47 25.57
C ASP A 43 7.53 -8.53 26.09
N ALA A 44 7.33 -9.20 27.22
CA ALA A 44 6.01 -9.44 27.81
C ALA A 44 5.22 -8.15 28.15
N GLY A 45 5.90 -7.04 28.40
CA GLY A 45 5.27 -5.76 28.70
C GLY A 45 4.47 -5.17 27.53
N PHE A 46 4.83 -5.53 26.29
CA PHE A 46 4.14 -5.04 25.09
C PHE A 46 2.97 -5.91 24.65
N VAL A 47 2.82 -7.13 25.19
CA VAL A 47 1.77 -8.08 24.78
C VAL A 47 0.39 -7.44 24.92
N GLY A 48 0.08 -6.86 26.09
CA GLY A 48 -1.21 -6.22 26.34
C GLY A 48 -1.51 -5.11 25.33
N THR A 49 -0.55 -4.20 25.12
CA THR A 49 -0.69 -3.07 24.19
C THR A 49 -0.94 -3.52 22.76
N VAL A 50 -0.18 -4.50 22.27
CA VAL A 50 -0.29 -5.01 20.90
C VAL A 50 -1.64 -5.69 20.67
N PHE A 51 -2.12 -6.50 21.62
CA PHE A 51 -3.41 -7.16 21.51
C PHE A 51 -4.57 -6.17 21.61
N VAL A 52 -4.52 -5.20 22.54
CA VAL A 52 -5.55 -4.16 22.65
C VAL A 52 -5.66 -3.34 21.36
N ASN A 53 -4.53 -2.93 20.78
CA ASN A 53 -4.52 -2.21 19.50
C ASN A 53 -5.11 -3.07 18.36
N SER A 54 -4.73 -4.35 18.30
CA SER A 54 -5.21 -5.28 17.26
C SER A 54 -6.71 -5.53 17.37
N MET A 55 -7.23 -5.75 18.58
CA MET A 55 -8.66 -5.89 18.83
C MET A 55 -9.41 -4.59 18.52
N SER A 56 -8.85 -3.43 18.88
CA SER A 56 -9.47 -2.14 18.58
C SER A 56 -9.63 -1.95 17.07
N ASN A 57 -8.57 -2.18 16.30
CA ASN A 57 -8.61 -2.11 14.83
C ASN A 57 -9.60 -3.11 14.22
N LEU A 58 -9.69 -4.32 14.79
CA LEU A 58 -10.68 -5.33 14.37
C LEU A 58 -12.12 -4.85 14.61
N LEU A 59 -12.41 -4.32 15.79
CA LEU A 59 -13.74 -3.85 16.17
C LEU A 59 -14.20 -2.63 15.36
N VAL A 60 -13.27 -1.77 14.93
CA VAL A 60 -13.58 -0.63 14.06
C VAL A 60 -13.48 -0.95 12.57
N THR A 61 -13.25 -2.21 12.18
CA THR A 61 -13.20 -2.60 10.76
C THR A 61 -14.61 -2.57 10.17
N MET A 62 -14.80 -1.68 9.19
CA MET A 62 -16.04 -1.50 8.43
C MET A 62 -16.09 -2.41 7.21
N GLY A 63 -15.00 -2.42 6.43
CA GLY A 63 -14.90 -3.15 5.17
C GLY A 63 -13.69 -4.08 5.16
N LYS A 64 -13.83 -5.23 4.52
CA LYS A 64 -12.76 -6.21 4.27
C LYS A 64 -12.46 -6.28 2.78
N ASP A 65 -11.24 -6.70 2.46
CA ASP A 65 -10.81 -6.98 1.08
C ASP A 65 -11.06 -5.83 0.09
N ALA A 66 -10.92 -4.59 0.56
CA ALA A 66 -11.16 -3.41 -0.23
C ALA A 66 -10.17 -3.32 -1.40
N THR A 67 -10.72 -3.13 -2.59
CA THR A 67 -10.00 -3.05 -3.85
C THR A 67 -10.43 -1.79 -4.58
N LEU A 68 -9.47 -0.96 -4.96
CA LEU A 68 -9.71 0.28 -5.69
C LEU A 68 -9.27 0.10 -7.14
N VAL A 69 -10.24 0.13 -8.05
CA VAL A 69 -10.03 0.07 -9.50
C VAL A 69 -9.96 1.49 -10.05
N LEU A 70 -8.84 1.83 -10.66
CA LEU A 70 -8.54 3.13 -11.24
C LEU A 70 -8.47 2.99 -12.76
N GLN A 71 -9.46 3.53 -13.47
CA GLN A 71 -9.60 3.47 -14.92
C GLN A 71 -9.31 4.86 -15.53
N PRO A 72 -8.23 5.03 -16.29
CA PRO A 72 -7.99 6.25 -17.05
C PRO A 72 -9.03 6.42 -18.16
N THR A 73 -9.52 7.63 -18.35
CA THR A 73 -10.53 7.97 -19.37
C THR A 73 -10.02 9.05 -20.31
N ASN A 74 -10.66 9.19 -21.48
CA ASN A 74 -10.43 10.28 -22.43
C ASN A 74 -8.96 10.45 -22.87
N GLY A 75 -8.23 9.35 -23.02
CA GLY A 75 -6.83 9.34 -23.46
C GLY A 75 -5.81 9.64 -22.35
N ALA A 76 -6.25 9.77 -21.09
CA ALA A 76 -5.33 9.80 -19.95
C ALA A 76 -4.64 8.44 -19.77
N SER A 77 -3.43 8.45 -19.22
CA SER A 77 -2.66 7.23 -18.98
C SER A 77 -1.82 7.34 -17.71
N PHE A 78 -1.63 6.24 -16.99
CA PHE A 78 -0.72 6.20 -15.85
C PHE A 78 0.74 6.35 -16.28
N THR A 79 1.49 7.17 -15.55
CA THR A 79 2.93 7.30 -15.69
C THR A 79 3.59 6.34 -14.71
N ARG A 80 4.63 5.61 -15.14
CA ARG A 80 5.42 4.76 -14.23
C ARG A 80 6.26 5.61 -13.27
N PRO A 81 6.61 5.11 -12.07
CA PRO A 81 6.19 3.84 -11.44
C PRO A 81 4.73 3.87 -10.95
N GLY A 82 4.22 2.74 -10.44
CA GLY A 82 2.83 2.60 -9.96
C GLY A 82 2.44 3.52 -8.79
N PRO A 83 1.39 3.20 -8.02
CA PRO A 83 0.95 4.06 -6.92
C PRO A 83 2.06 4.24 -5.88
N LEU A 84 2.23 5.45 -5.37
CA LEU A 84 3.24 5.76 -4.36
C LEU A 84 2.90 5.10 -3.02
N GLY A 85 3.90 4.88 -2.17
CA GLY A 85 3.72 4.28 -0.84
C GLY A 85 3.81 2.75 -0.81
N GLY A 86 4.09 2.13 -1.97
CA GLY A 86 4.26 0.69 -2.10
C GLY A 86 2.99 -0.11 -1.84
N HIS A 87 1.84 0.41 -2.27
CA HIS A 87 0.60 -0.36 -2.34
C HIS A 87 0.75 -1.53 -3.31
N LEU A 88 0.19 -2.70 -2.94
CA LEU A 88 0.07 -3.81 -3.87
C LEU A 88 -0.90 -3.42 -4.98
N SER A 89 -0.38 -3.34 -6.20
CA SER A 89 -1.17 -2.94 -7.36
C SER A 89 -0.86 -3.82 -8.57
N LYS A 90 -1.88 -4.03 -9.40
CA LYS A 90 -1.79 -4.75 -10.67
C LYS A 90 -2.33 -3.84 -11.76
N GLN A 91 -1.66 -3.82 -12.91
CA GLN A 91 -2.14 -3.12 -14.08
C GLN A 91 -2.72 -4.14 -15.06
N GLU A 92 -4.03 -4.08 -15.30
CA GLU A 92 -4.76 -5.02 -16.15
C GLU A 92 -5.62 -4.21 -17.14
N GLY A 93 -5.45 -4.45 -18.44
CA GLY A 93 -6.26 -3.79 -19.47
C GLY A 93 -6.22 -2.25 -19.48
N GLY A 94 -5.14 -1.64 -18.97
CA GLY A 94 -5.01 -0.18 -18.84
C GLY A 94 -5.59 0.40 -17.55
N ALA A 95 -6.40 -0.37 -16.82
CA ALA A 95 -6.82 -0.05 -15.46
C ALA A 95 -5.74 -0.44 -14.45
N MET A 96 -5.74 0.24 -13.31
CA MET A 96 -4.88 -0.06 -12.18
C MET A 96 -5.73 -0.50 -10.99
N VAL A 97 -5.51 -1.72 -10.53
CA VAL A 97 -6.22 -2.31 -9.40
C VAL A 97 -5.29 -2.22 -8.18
N VAL A 98 -5.70 -1.48 -7.16
CA VAL A 98 -4.93 -1.23 -5.94
C VAL A 98 -5.61 -1.95 -4.77
N SER A 99 -4.87 -2.82 -4.08
CA SER A 99 -5.37 -3.50 -2.87
C SER A 99 -5.23 -2.58 -1.66
N LEU A 100 -6.35 -2.31 -0.98
CA LEU A 100 -6.42 -1.44 0.19
C LEU A 100 -6.54 -2.21 1.52
N GLY A 101 -6.78 -3.53 1.46
CA GLY A 101 -6.95 -4.38 2.64
C GLY A 101 -8.24 -4.07 3.39
N SER A 102 -8.16 -3.92 4.72
CA SER A 102 -9.32 -3.58 5.55
C SER A 102 -9.54 -2.06 5.63
N LEU A 103 -10.81 -1.64 5.60
CA LEU A 103 -11.25 -0.26 5.83
C LEU A 103 -11.78 -0.12 7.25
N GLN A 104 -11.23 0.81 8.02
CA GLN A 104 -11.65 1.09 9.39
C GLN A 104 -12.47 2.39 9.48
N TYR A 105 -13.42 2.45 10.41
CA TYR A 105 -14.13 3.69 10.71
C TYR A 105 -13.17 4.76 11.22
N GLY A 106 -13.31 5.99 10.69
CA GLY A 106 -12.48 7.13 11.09
C GLY A 106 -11.06 7.13 10.54
N GLN A 107 -10.67 6.12 9.74
CA GLN A 107 -9.35 6.08 9.09
C GLN A 107 -9.49 6.20 7.58
N SER A 108 -9.02 7.32 7.02
CA SER A 108 -8.93 7.51 5.57
C SER A 108 -7.74 6.72 5.00
N LYS A 109 -7.89 6.26 3.76
CA LYS A 109 -6.79 5.72 2.96
C LYS A 109 -6.64 6.55 1.70
N ASP A 110 -5.45 7.10 1.52
CA ASP A 110 -5.11 7.93 0.37
C ASP A 110 -4.24 7.15 -0.61
N VAL A 111 -4.60 7.17 -1.89
CA VAL A 111 -3.82 6.57 -2.97
C VAL A 111 -3.38 7.67 -3.93
N VAL A 112 -2.07 7.81 -4.10
CA VAL A 112 -1.48 8.81 -5.00
C VAL A 112 -0.92 8.11 -6.23
N VAL A 113 -1.39 8.54 -7.41
CA VAL A 113 -0.96 8.02 -8.72
C VAL A 113 -0.43 9.14 -9.59
N LYS A 114 0.61 8.84 -10.39
CA LYS A 114 1.11 9.75 -11.42
C LYS A 114 0.41 9.46 -12.74
N MET A 115 -0.11 10.49 -13.40
CA MET A 115 -0.84 10.36 -14.66
C MET A 115 -0.38 11.41 -15.66
N ASN A 116 -0.41 11.04 -16.93
CA ASN A 116 -0.39 11.98 -18.04
C ASN A 116 -1.83 12.26 -18.46
N ILE A 117 -2.24 13.54 -18.44
CA ILE A 117 -3.61 13.97 -18.70
C ILE A 117 -3.59 14.91 -19.91
N PRO A 118 -4.17 14.52 -21.05
CA PRO A 118 -4.28 15.41 -22.20
C PRO A 118 -5.29 16.53 -21.92
N ALA A 119 -5.13 17.68 -22.57
CA ALA A 119 -6.01 18.84 -22.37
C ALA A 119 -7.50 18.52 -22.62
N SER A 120 -7.79 17.59 -23.54
CA SER A 120 -9.14 17.11 -23.83
C SER A 120 -9.80 16.35 -22.68
N ALA A 121 -9.03 15.72 -21.79
CA ALA A 121 -9.53 14.96 -20.65
C ALA A 121 -9.84 15.82 -19.42
N LEU A 122 -9.35 17.06 -19.37
CA LEU A 122 -9.53 17.97 -18.23
C LEU A 122 -10.99 18.43 -18.04
N SER A 123 -11.82 18.35 -19.07
CA SER A 123 -13.24 18.73 -19.00
C SER A 123 -14.19 17.53 -19.01
N GLY A 124 -13.73 16.36 -19.46
CA GLY A 124 -14.57 15.18 -19.70
C GLY A 124 -14.43 14.05 -18.67
N GLY A 125 -13.56 14.20 -17.67
CA GLY A 125 -13.14 13.07 -16.83
C GLY A 125 -11.80 12.51 -17.27
N PHE A 126 -10.81 12.45 -16.38
CA PHE A 126 -9.52 11.81 -16.67
C PHE A 126 -9.27 10.52 -15.89
N LEU A 127 -10.03 10.29 -14.82
CA LEU A 127 -9.88 9.11 -13.97
C LEU A 127 -11.21 8.70 -13.35
N GLN A 128 -11.68 7.50 -13.67
CA GLN A 128 -12.75 6.85 -12.94
C GLN A 128 -12.16 5.96 -11.85
N ALA A 129 -12.65 6.11 -10.62
CA ALA A 129 -12.26 5.32 -9.47
C ALA A 129 -13.47 4.52 -8.99
N THR A 130 -13.32 3.21 -8.82
CA THR A 130 -14.36 2.30 -8.34
C THR A 130 -13.83 1.52 -7.14
N LEU A 131 -14.52 1.59 -6.01
CA LEU A 131 -14.16 0.90 -4.78
C LEU A 131 -15.10 -0.28 -4.56
N ASP A 132 -14.51 -1.47 -4.48
CA ASP A 132 -15.18 -2.72 -4.12
C ASP A 132 -14.70 -3.17 -2.75
N TYR A 133 -15.62 -3.56 -1.86
CA TYR A 133 -15.28 -4.08 -0.54
C TYR A 133 -16.36 -5.01 0.02
N GLY A 134 -15.95 -5.94 0.88
CA GLY A 134 -16.85 -6.81 1.63
C GLY A 134 -17.25 -6.17 2.96
N THR A 135 -18.47 -6.40 3.42
CA THR A 135 -18.95 -6.03 4.76
C THR A 135 -19.34 -7.28 5.55
N SER A 136 -19.60 -7.12 6.85
CA SER A 136 -20.14 -8.21 7.67
C SER A 136 -21.51 -8.74 7.19
N ALA A 137 -22.26 -7.94 6.41
CA ALA A 137 -23.54 -8.32 5.82
C ALA A 137 -23.42 -8.95 4.42
N GLY A 138 -22.21 -9.05 3.85
CA GLY A 138 -21.96 -9.52 2.49
C GLY A 138 -21.22 -8.48 1.63
N ALA A 139 -21.17 -8.70 0.31
CA ALA A 139 -20.55 -7.76 -0.62
C ALA A 139 -21.31 -6.42 -0.63
N ALA A 140 -20.59 -5.31 -0.42
CA ALA A 140 -21.18 -3.98 -0.59
C ALA A 140 -21.31 -3.64 -2.09
N PRO A 141 -22.27 -2.79 -2.46
CA PRO A 141 -22.31 -2.24 -3.81
C PRO A 141 -21.03 -1.45 -4.10
N ALA A 142 -20.50 -1.63 -5.30
CA ALA A 142 -19.35 -0.89 -5.80
C ALA A 142 -19.64 0.62 -5.77
N VAL A 143 -18.72 1.41 -5.21
CA VAL A 143 -18.84 2.88 -5.18
C VAL A 143 -17.94 3.46 -6.25
N SER A 144 -18.51 4.14 -7.25
CA SER A 144 -17.73 4.75 -8.33
C SER A 144 -17.81 6.27 -8.32
N THR A 145 -16.68 6.92 -8.59
CA THR A 145 -16.58 8.37 -8.81
C THR A 145 -15.66 8.66 -10.01
N CYS A 146 -15.78 9.85 -10.61
CA CYS A 146 -14.95 10.27 -11.74
C CYS A 146 -14.32 11.65 -11.46
N GLY A 147 -13.00 11.74 -11.58
CA GLY A 147 -12.25 12.99 -11.51
C GLY A 147 -12.36 13.75 -12.83
N ALA A 148 -13.09 14.86 -12.84
CA ALA A 148 -13.48 15.58 -14.05
C ALA A 148 -12.92 16.99 -14.19
N SER A 149 -12.05 17.45 -13.28
CA SER A 149 -11.46 18.78 -13.38
C SER A 149 -10.14 18.89 -12.61
N LYS A 150 -9.38 19.96 -12.93
CA LYS A 150 -8.26 20.38 -12.09
C LYS A 150 -8.79 20.73 -10.71
N GLY A 151 -8.23 20.11 -9.67
CA GLY A 151 -8.62 20.39 -8.29
C GLY A 151 -8.43 21.86 -7.94
N ASP A 152 -9.20 22.34 -6.97
CA ASP A 152 -8.97 23.66 -6.40
C ASP A 152 -7.58 23.76 -5.74
N PRO A 153 -7.08 24.97 -5.42
CA PRO A 153 -5.76 25.12 -4.81
C PRO A 153 -5.59 24.32 -3.52
N ALA A 154 -6.64 24.19 -2.71
CA ALA A 154 -6.60 23.44 -1.44
C ALA A 154 -6.42 21.93 -1.67
N SER A 155 -7.20 21.35 -2.57
CA SER A 155 -7.10 19.93 -2.95
C SER A 155 -5.75 19.63 -3.59
N THR A 156 -5.24 20.55 -4.40
CA THR A 156 -3.90 20.44 -4.99
C THR A 156 -2.82 20.40 -3.91
N MET A 157 -2.93 21.24 -2.88
CA MET A 157 -1.99 21.23 -1.75
C MET A 157 -2.07 19.94 -0.92
N GLU A 158 -3.26 19.39 -0.68
CA GLU A 158 -3.37 18.12 0.06
C GLU A 158 -2.76 16.96 -0.73
N VAL A 159 -2.94 16.92 -2.06
CA VAL A 159 -2.28 15.94 -2.93
C VAL A 159 -0.76 16.10 -2.88
N GLU A 160 -0.23 17.32 -2.92
CA GLU A 160 1.22 17.57 -2.82
C GLU A 160 1.80 17.12 -1.48
N LYS A 161 1.08 17.35 -0.38
CA LYS A 161 1.48 16.86 0.96
C LYS A 161 1.57 15.34 0.98
N GLN A 162 0.58 14.63 0.43
CA GLN A 162 0.62 13.16 0.35
C GLN A 162 1.70 12.68 -0.62
N ARG A 163 1.93 13.38 -1.74
CA ARG A 163 3.02 13.06 -2.68
C ARG A 163 4.37 13.08 -1.98
N LEU A 164 4.70 14.15 -1.26
CA LEU A 164 5.96 14.28 -0.53
C LEU A 164 6.10 13.21 0.57
N ARG A 165 5.03 12.99 1.35
CA ARG A 165 4.99 11.98 2.40
C ARG A 165 5.27 10.58 1.84
N LEU A 166 4.61 10.21 0.75
CA LEU A 166 4.75 8.89 0.16
C LEU A 166 6.07 8.73 -0.60
N GLN A 167 6.60 9.78 -1.23
CA GLN A 167 7.95 9.75 -1.80
C GLN A 167 9.02 9.47 -0.74
N PHE A 168 8.89 10.09 0.43
CA PHE A 168 9.76 9.79 1.57
C PHE A 168 9.64 8.32 1.99
N VAL A 169 8.41 7.81 2.12
CA VAL A 169 8.17 6.38 2.45
C VAL A 169 8.81 5.46 1.41
N ASP A 170 8.64 5.74 0.12
CA ASP A 170 9.21 4.93 -0.96
C ASP A 170 10.74 5.00 -0.99
N ALA A 171 11.34 6.14 -0.63
CA ALA A 171 12.79 6.25 -0.45
C ALA A 171 13.28 5.41 0.74
N VAL A 172 12.63 5.52 1.90
CA VAL A 172 12.97 4.71 3.09
C VAL A 172 12.85 3.21 2.76
N ARG A 173 11.79 2.79 2.08
CA ARG A 173 11.61 1.39 1.65
C ARG A 173 12.75 0.93 0.74
N ARG A 174 13.15 1.75 -0.24
CA ARG A 174 14.29 1.46 -1.13
C ARG A 174 15.61 1.38 -0.37
N CYS A 175 15.88 2.30 0.56
CA CYS A 175 17.07 2.25 1.41
C CYS A 175 17.10 0.98 2.27
N MET A 176 15.99 0.65 2.92
CA MET A 176 15.88 -0.57 3.73
C MET A 176 16.11 -1.83 2.89
N GLN A 177 15.62 -1.87 1.66
CA GLN A 177 15.86 -2.97 0.72
C GLN A 177 17.32 -3.04 0.28
N ALA A 178 17.96 -1.92 -0.04
CA ALA A 178 19.39 -1.87 -0.39
C ALA A 178 20.26 -2.37 0.78
N CYS A 179 19.91 -2.00 2.01
CA CYS A 179 20.64 -2.43 3.21
C CYS A 179 20.35 -3.90 3.63
N LYS A 180 19.40 -4.60 3.01
CA LYS A 180 19.10 -6.00 3.35
C LYS A 180 20.20 -6.93 2.82
N LEU A 181 20.98 -7.50 3.73
CA LEU A 181 21.89 -8.61 3.43
C LEU A 181 21.19 -9.95 3.63
N THR A 182 21.32 -10.84 2.65
CA THR A 182 20.89 -12.25 2.78
C THR A 182 21.71 -12.97 3.85
N THR A 183 21.17 -14.07 4.39
CA THR A 183 21.88 -14.90 5.39
C THR A 183 23.25 -15.38 4.88
N VAL A 184 23.33 -15.71 3.58
CA VAL A 184 24.58 -16.10 2.92
C VAL A 184 25.57 -14.93 2.87
N GLN A 185 25.12 -13.73 2.51
CA GLN A 185 25.99 -12.54 2.46
C GLN A 185 26.48 -12.13 3.84
N LYS A 186 25.64 -12.24 4.88
CA LYS A 186 26.05 -12.03 6.27
C LYS A 186 27.11 -13.05 6.70
N ALA A 187 26.91 -14.32 6.37
CA ALA A 187 27.88 -15.38 6.67
C ALA A 187 29.21 -15.21 5.91
N GLN A 188 29.18 -14.57 4.75
CA GLN A 188 30.36 -14.20 3.96
C GLN A 188 31.04 -12.90 4.43
N GLY A 189 30.55 -12.26 5.51
CA GLY A 189 31.12 -11.03 6.04
C GLY A 189 30.95 -9.82 5.11
N LYS A 190 29.98 -9.86 4.19
CA LYS A 190 29.75 -8.77 3.24
C LYS A 190 29.24 -7.54 3.99
N GLU A 191 29.83 -6.38 3.74
CA GLU A 191 29.40 -5.12 4.35
C GLU A 191 28.04 -4.66 3.81
N ILE A 192 27.31 -3.90 4.63
CA ILE A 192 26.05 -3.28 4.23
C ILE A 192 26.35 -2.23 3.17
N PRO A 193 25.67 -2.22 2.00
CA PRO A 193 25.96 -1.31 0.91
C PRO A 193 25.40 0.09 1.20
N LEU A 194 26.07 0.82 2.11
CA LEU A 194 25.65 2.17 2.52
C LEU A 194 25.74 3.20 1.38
N GLY A 195 26.60 2.97 0.38
CA GLY A 195 26.71 3.82 -0.81
C GLY A 195 25.39 3.87 -1.61
N GLU A 196 24.81 2.71 -1.92
CA GLU A 196 23.53 2.63 -2.65
C GLU A 196 22.40 3.31 -1.89
N ALA A 197 22.35 3.14 -0.57
CA ALA A 197 21.38 3.85 0.27
C ALA A 197 21.59 5.37 0.26
N SER A 198 22.84 5.84 0.26
CA SER A 198 23.16 7.27 0.16
C SER A 198 22.72 7.85 -1.19
N ASP A 199 22.88 7.11 -2.28
CA ASP A 199 22.47 7.54 -3.62
C ASP A 199 20.95 7.70 -3.71
N VAL A 200 20.19 6.78 -3.09
CA VAL A 200 18.72 6.88 -2.99
C VAL A 200 18.30 8.14 -2.23
N ILE A 201 18.99 8.47 -1.13
CA ILE A 201 18.70 9.69 -0.35
C ILE A 201 19.05 10.95 -1.16
N ALA A 202 20.19 10.95 -1.86
CA ALA A 202 20.59 12.07 -2.70
C ALA A 202 19.59 12.31 -3.84
N ALA A 203 19.11 11.26 -4.49
CA ALA A 203 18.08 11.34 -5.53
C ALA A 203 16.75 11.92 -4.98
N LEU A 204 16.31 11.49 -3.79
CA LEU A 204 15.12 12.06 -3.15
C LEU A 204 15.31 13.56 -2.87
N ALA A 205 16.47 13.95 -2.33
CA ALA A 205 16.75 15.36 -2.02
C ALA A 205 16.77 16.24 -3.27
N ALA A 206 17.16 15.69 -4.42
CA ALA A 206 17.11 16.38 -5.71
C ALA A 206 15.69 16.52 -6.26
N GLU A 207 14.81 15.54 -6.05
CA GLU A 207 13.40 15.58 -6.51
C GLU A 207 12.49 16.50 -5.66
N ILE A 208 12.87 16.79 -4.41
CA ILE A 208 12.09 17.62 -3.49
C ILE A 208 12.44 19.11 -3.61
N ARG A 209 13.61 19.46 -4.19
CA ARG A 209 14.03 20.85 -4.45
C ARG A 209 13.37 21.41 -5.71
#